data_AF-A0A445DPF6-F1
#
_entry.id   AF-A0A445DPF6-F1
#
_cell.length_a   1.000
_cell.length_b   1.000
_cell.length_c   1.000
_cell.angle_alpha   90.00
_cell.angle_beta   90.00
_cell.angle_gamma   90.00
#
_symmetry.space_group_name_H-M   'P 1'
#
loop_
_entity.id
_entity.type
_entity.pdbx_description
1 polymer ?
#
loop_
_entity_poly.entity_id
_entity_poly.type
_entity_poly.pdbx_seq_one_letter_code
_entity_poly.pdbx_strand_id
1 'polypeptide(L)'
;MTRGVVACKKRWYKINKAITQFAGCYDQASRNIRSGSNADDIKELAYKLYSTHYGQKTQKHRWLTNLVLPQGSKKSKRKGKEKAQMSEDFSERKSSVVKKLSLMEDIKNVRENELMKREKEREEEKKHRAKMMAIKENELQIQAKMKEQELQAQRYIKEMEIKAKEREMEKDGQGKGKGDGYANT
;
A
#
# COMPACT_ATOMS: atom_id res chain seq x y z
N MET A 1 -34.76 -28.48 30.43
CA MET A 1 -34.64 -27.26 29.59
C MET A 1 -33.25 -27.13 28.94
N THR A 2 -32.79 -28.11 28.14
CA THR A 2 -31.38 -28.17 27.67
C THR A 2 -31.18 -27.90 26.18
N ARG A 3 -32.26 -27.76 25.39
CA ARG A 3 -32.18 -27.61 23.92
C ARG A 3 -31.57 -26.29 23.44
N GLY A 4 -31.73 -25.19 24.18
CA GLY A 4 -31.17 -23.88 23.81
C GLY A 4 -29.65 -23.80 23.95
N VAL A 5 -29.09 -24.41 25.00
CA VAL A 5 -27.65 -24.41 25.28
C VAL A 5 -26.87 -25.20 24.23
N VAL A 6 -27.40 -26.36 23.82
CA VAL A 6 -26.78 -27.19 22.77
C VAL A 6 -26.77 -26.48 21.41
N ALA A 7 -27.81 -25.71 21.09
CA ALA A 7 -27.88 -24.94 19.85
C ALA A 7 -26.87 -23.77 19.85
N CYS A 8 -26.74 -23.06 20.97
CA CYS A 8 -25.75 -21.98 21.13
C CYS A 8 -24.32 -22.52 21.01
N LYS A 9 -24.02 -23.63 21.69
CA LYS A 9 -22.70 -24.28 21.63
C LYS A 9 -22.35 -24.70 20.19
N LYS A 10 -23.28 -25.30 19.46
CA LYS A 10 -23.08 -25.66 18.03
C LYS A 10 -22.86 -24.43 17.14
N ARG A 11 -23.57 -23.33 17.37
CA ARG A 11 -23.40 -22.08 16.62
C ARG A 11 -22.05 -21.44 16.91
N TRP A 12 -21.63 -21.43 18.17
CA TRP A 12 -20.32 -20.95 18.62
C TRP A 12 -19.18 -21.71 17.96
N TYR A 13 -19.23 -23.04 17.93
CA TYR A 13 -18.22 -23.85 17.24
C TYR A 13 -18.10 -23.53 15.75
N LYS A 14 -19.22 -23.27 15.06
CA LYS A 14 -19.18 -22.87 13.64
C LYS A 14 -18.51 -21.52 13.43
N ILE A 15 -18.78 -20.56 14.31
CA ILE A 15 -18.17 -19.23 14.25
C ILE A 15 -16.67 -19.33 14.56
N ASN A 16 -16.29 -20.00 15.64
CA ASN A 16 -14.89 -20.18 16.01
C ASN A 16 -14.11 -20.91 14.92
N LYS A 17 -14.71 -21.94 14.31
CA LYS A 17 -14.09 -22.63 13.17
C LYS A 17 -13.78 -21.67 12.02
N ALA A 18 -14.74 -20.83 11.63
CA ALA A 18 -14.54 -19.84 10.57
C ALA A 18 -13.48 -18.78 10.94
N ILE A 19 -13.49 -18.31 12.19
CA ILE A 19 -12.50 -17.34 12.70
C ILE A 19 -11.09 -17.94 12.66
N THR A 20 -10.90 -19.16 13.17
CA THR A 20 -9.59 -19.83 13.16
C THR A 20 -9.10 -20.07 11.73
N GLN A 21 -9.98 -20.48 10.82
CA GLN A 21 -9.64 -20.64 9.40
C GLN A 21 -9.24 -19.32 8.75
N PHE A 22 -9.96 -18.24 9.04
CA PHE A 22 -9.64 -16.90 8.52
C PHE A 22 -8.33 -16.36 9.10
N ALA A 23 -8.08 -16.56 10.40
CA ALA A 23 -6.83 -16.16 11.05
C ALA A 23 -5.60 -16.78 10.36
N GLY A 24 -5.66 -18.08 10.05
CA GLY A 24 -4.59 -18.74 9.29
C GLY A 24 -4.37 -18.14 7.89
N CYS A 25 -5.45 -17.75 7.20
CA CYS A 25 -5.34 -17.05 5.91
C CYS A 25 -4.76 -15.64 6.07
N TYR A 26 -5.08 -14.94 7.16
CA TYR A 26 -4.53 -13.62 7.47
C TYR A 26 -3.03 -13.69 7.78
N ASP A 27 -2.59 -14.69 8.54
CA ASP A 27 -1.17 -14.93 8.81
C ASP A 27 -0.41 -15.25 7.52
N GLN A 28 -1.00 -16.06 6.64
CA GLN A 28 -0.42 -16.39 5.33
C GLN A 28 -0.34 -15.15 4.42
N ALA A 29 -1.37 -14.31 4.39
CA ALA A 29 -1.36 -13.06 3.65
C ALA A 29 -0.30 -12.08 4.19
N SER A 30 -0.18 -11.99 5.51
CA SER A 30 0.79 -11.14 6.20
C SER A 30 2.24 -11.56 5.94
N ARG A 31 2.50 -12.83 5.64
CA ARG A 31 3.84 -13.30 5.24
C ARG A 31 4.19 -12.96 3.79
N ASN A 32 3.22 -12.61 2.96
CA ASN A 32 3.39 -12.27 1.54
C ASN A 32 3.46 -10.75 1.28
N ILE A 33 3.73 -9.96 2.33
CA ILE A 33 3.89 -8.51 2.24
C ILE A 33 5.05 -8.16 1.29
N ARG A 34 4.75 -7.40 0.22
CA ARG A 34 5.77 -6.74 -0.61
C ARG A 34 6.02 -5.32 -0.08
N SER A 35 7.18 -4.77 -0.37
CA SER A 35 7.49 -3.37 -0.02
C SER A 35 6.39 -2.45 -0.54
N GLY A 36 5.69 -1.76 0.36
CA GLY A 36 4.57 -0.86 0.04
C GLY A 36 3.16 -1.43 0.24
N SER A 37 2.99 -2.69 0.68
CA SER A 37 1.67 -3.21 1.05
C SER A 37 1.16 -2.65 2.39
N ASN A 38 -0.10 -2.24 2.43
CA ASN A 38 -0.78 -1.73 3.61
C ASN A 38 -1.66 -2.81 4.30
N ALA A 39 -2.23 -2.48 5.46
CA ALA A 39 -3.05 -3.42 6.24
C ALA A 39 -4.34 -3.86 5.52
N ASP A 40 -4.89 -3.03 4.62
CA ASP A 40 -6.09 -3.38 3.86
C ASP A 40 -5.76 -4.32 2.69
N ASP A 41 -4.58 -4.20 2.08
CA ASP A 41 -4.08 -5.14 1.07
C ASP A 41 -3.92 -6.55 1.67
N ILE A 42 -3.42 -6.61 2.91
CA ILE A 42 -3.29 -7.86 3.67
C ILE A 42 -4.67 -8.46 3.95
N LYS A 43 -5.64 -7.64 4.39
CA LYS A 43 -7.03 -8.11 4.61
C LYS A 43 -7.65 -8.62 3.31
N GLU A 44 -7.48 -7.91 2.21
CA GLU A 44 -8.05 -8.30 0.91
C GLU A 44 -7.44 -9.63 0.42
N LEU A 45 -6.12 -9.79 0.55
CA LEU A 45 -5.43 -11.02 0.22
C LEU A 45 -5.88 -12.18 1.13
N ALA A 46 -6.05 -11.94 2.42
CA ALA A 46 -6.58 -12.92 3.37
C ALA A 46 -8.00 -13.38 3.00
N TYR A 47 -8.87 -12.46 2.58
CA TYR A 47 -10.20 -12.81 2.08
C TYR A 47 -10.16 -13.61 0.78
N LYS A 48 -9.27 -13.27 -0.16
CA LYS A 48 -9.05 -14.02 -1.39
C LYS A 48 -8.59 -15.46 -1.08
N LEU A 49 -7.57 -15.61 -0.24
CA LEU A 49 -7.07 -16.92 0.21
C LEU A 49 -8.17 -17.74 0.91
N TYR A 50 -8.89 -17.12 1.85
CA TYR A 50 -10.00 -17.77 2.55
C TYR A 50 -11.10 -18.24 1.59
N SER A 51 -11.46 -17.42 0.60
CA SER A 51 -12.44 -17.80 -0.42
C SER A 51 -11.94 -18.92 -1.33
N THR A 52 -10.66 -18.97 -1.66
CA THR A 52 -10.08 -20.03 -2.49
C THR A 52 -10.01 -21.36 -1.75
N HIS A 53 -9.61 -21.34 -0.48
CA HIS A 53 -9.44 -22.56 0.33
C HIS A 53 -10.74 -23.08 0.95
N TYR A 54 -11.69 -22.20 1.26
CA TYR A 54 -12.90 -22.54 2.02
C TYR A 54 -14.21 -22.11 1.34
N GLY A 55 -14.15 -21.46 0.17
CA GLY A 55 -15.32 -21.02 -0.57
C GLY A 55 -15.68 -21.91 -1.76
N GLN A 56 -16.83 -22.59 -1.67
CA GLN A 56 -17.67 -22.79 -2.86
C GLN A 56 -18.44 -21.48 -3.11
N LYS A 57 -18.55 -21.07 -4.39
CA LYS A 57 -19.26 -19.86 -4.86
C LYS A 57 -20.58 -19.66 -4.12
N THR A 58 -20.60 -18.82 -3.11
CA THR A 58 -21.74 -18.06 -2.62
C THR A 58 -21.23 -17.21 -1.46
N GLN A 59 -21.90 -16.08 -1.23
CA GLN A 59 -21.92 -15.39 0.05
C GLN A 59 -21.08 -14.11 0.24
N LYS A 60 -21.14 -13.21 -0.75
CA LYS A 60 -20.86 -11.78 -0.53
C LYS A 60 -21.88 -11.10 0.44
N HIS A 61 -23.02 -11.75 0.74
CA HIS A 61 -24.18 -11.10 1.41
C HIS A 61 -24.74 -11.73 2.70
N ARG A 62 -24.21 -12.84 3.27
CA ARG A 62 -24.87 -13.47 4.45
C ARG A 62 -24.33 -13.03 5.81
N TRP A 63 -23.19 -12.33 5.86
CA TRP A 63 -22.72 -11.79 7.14
C TRP A 63 -23.63 -10.66 7.65
N LEU A 64 -24.28 -9.91 6.75
CA LEU A 64 -25.26 -8.87 7.09
C LEU A 64 -26.64 -9.41 7.49
N THR A 65 -27.05 -10.60 7.03
CA THR A 65 -28.40 -11.14 7.31
C THR A 65 -28.49 -11.89 8.64
N ASN A 66 -27.38 -12.32 9.22
CA ASN A 66 -27.38 -13.10 10.47
C ASN A 66 -27.51 -12.25 11.76
N LEU A 67 -27.41 -10.92 11.67
CA LEU A 67 -27.56 -10.02 12.80
C LEU A 67 -29.02 -9.58 13.05
N VAL A 68 -29.94 -9.84 12.10
CA VAL A 68 -31.33 -9.32 12.14
C VAL A 68 -32.38 -10.43 12.02
N LEU A 69 -32.18 -11.55 12.72
CA LEU A 69 -33.21 -12.58 12.83
C LEU A 69 -33.40 -12.95 14.32
N PRO A 70 -34.46 -12.46 14.98
CA PRO A 70 -35.02 -13.18 16.10
C PRO A 70 -35.62 -14.49 15.54
N GLN A 71 -34.97 -15.62 15.85
CA GLN A 71 -35.57 -16.93 15.60
C GLN A 71 -36.77 -17.11 16.52
N GLY A 72 -37.96 -17.29 15.94
CA GLY A 72 -39.00 -18.08 16.58
C GLY A 72 -40.43 -17.62 16.34
N SER A 73 -41.09 -18.19 15.33
CA SER A 73 -42.54 -18.37 15.39
C SER A 73 -42.83 -19.87 15.23
N LYS A 74 -42.97 -20.56 16.36
CA LYS A 74 -43.52 -21.91 16.43
C LYS A 74 -44.95 -21.86 15.92
N LYS A 75 -45.26 -22.47 14.76
CA LYS A 75 -46.64 -22.73 14.36
C LYS A 75 -47.14 -23.96 15.14
N SER A 76 -47.79 -23.74 16.27
CA SER A 76 -48.67 -24.75 16.86
C SER A 76 -49.95 -24.83 16.04
N LYS A 77 -50.29 -26.04 15.61
CA LYS A 77 -51.53 -26.39 14.92
C LYS A 77 -52.71 -26.22 15.89
N ARG A 78 -53.58 -25.23 15.65
CA ARG A 78 -54.94 -25.19 16.21
C ARG A 78 -55.91 -24.79 15.10
N LYS A 79 -56.93 -25.63 14.88
CA LYS A 79 -58.12 -25.34 14.07
C LYS A 79 -58.92 -24.22 14.76
N GLY A 80 -59.42 -23.25 14.01
CA GLY A 80 -60.37 -22.24 14.49
C GLY A 80 -60.50 -21.05 13.54
N LYS A 81 -61.71 -20.90 12.99
CA LYS A 81 -62.29 -19.78 12.22
C LYS A 81 -62.03 -18.42 12.89
N GLU A 82 -61.64 -17.36 12.14
CA GLU A 82 -62.40 -16.11 11.88
C GLU A 82 -61.53 -14.99 11.25
N LYS A 83 -62.20 -13.93 10.80
CA LYS A 83 -61.83 -12.97 9.75
C LYS A 83 -60.96 -11.78 10.20
N ALA A 84 -60.34 -11.16 9.19
CA ALA A 84 -59.96 -9.73 9.09
C ALA A 84 -58.82 -9.20 9.97
N GLN A 85 -57.56 -9.54 9.62
CA GLN A 85 -56.40 -8.68 9.92
C GLN A 85 -55.22 -9.06 9.00
N MET A 86 -55.17 -8.53 7.78
CA MET A 86 -54.15 -8.91 6.77
C MET A 86 -53.59 -7.74 5.93
N SER A 87 -54.01 -6.49 6.15
CA SER A 87 -53.68 -5.37 5.22
C SER A 87 -52.57 -4.42 5.69
N GLU A 88 -52.30 -4.28 6.99
CA GLU A 88 -51.31 -3.30 7.50
C GLU A 88 -49.85 -3.82 7.44
N ASP A 89 -49.63 -5.10 7.72
CA ASP A 89 -48.30 -5.74 7.73
C ASP A 89 -47.57 -5.68 6.37
N PHE A 90 -48.31 -5.60 5.26
CA PHE A 90 -47.71 -5.57 3.92
C PHE A 90 -47.15 -4.18 3.54
N SER A 91 -47.80 -3.11 4.00
CA SER A 91 -47.40 -1.72 3.76
C SER A 91 -46.11 -1.37 4.49
N GLU A 92 -46.03 -1.69 5.79
CA GLU A 92 -44.82 -1.49 6.59
C GLU A 92 -43.64 -2.30 6.07
N ARG A 93 -43.89 -3.53 5.60
CA ARG A 93 -42.84 -4.38 5.06
C ARG A 93 -42.29 -3.83 3.75
N LYS A 94 -43.13 -3.28 2.86
CA LYS A 94 -42.71 -2.61 1.63
C LYS A 94 -41.96 -1.29 1.93
N SER A 95 -42.44 -0.50 2.89
CA SER A 95 -41.76 0.71 3.39
C SER A 95 -40.37 0.38 3.96
N SER A 96 -40.25 -0.70 4.75
CA SER A 96 -38.96 -1.12 5.32
C SER A 96 -37.97 -1.58 4.26
N VAL A 97 -38.44 -2.26 3.19
CA VAL A 97 -37.58 -2.70 2.09
C VAL A 97 -37.06 -1.51 1.29
N VAL A 98 -37.91 -0.51 1.02
CA VAL A 98 -37.51 0.73 0.30
C VAL A 98 -36.49 1.53 1.12
N LYS A 99 -36.73 1.72 2.43
CA LYS A 99 -35.77 2.38 3.34
C LYS A 99 -34.43 1.64 3.40
N LYS A 100 -34.45 0.31 3.35
CA LYS A 100 -33.24 -0.53 3.37
C LYS A 100 -32.45 -0.46 2.06
N LEU A 101 -33.12 -0.27 0.93
CA LEU A 101 -32.48 -0.04 -0.36
C LEU A 101 -31.83 1.35 -0.41
N SER A 102 -32.51 2.40 0.08
CA SER A 102 -31.93 3.75 0.14
C SER A 102 -30.68 3.77 1.04
N LEU A 103 -30.76 3.18 2.23
CA LEU A 103 -29.64 3.14 3.17
C LEU A 103 -28.44 2.37 2.59
N MET A 104 -28.69 1.37 1.74
CA MET A 104 -27.63 0.61 1.07
C MET A 104 -26.94 1.43 -0.02
N GLU A 105 -27.69 2.27 -0.74
CA GLU A 105 -27.13 3.21 -1.72
C GLU A 105 -26.30 4.30 -1.02
N ASP A 106 -26.78 4.84 0.11
CA ASP A 106 -26.06 5.84 0.89
C ASP A 106 -24.72 5.28 1.42
N ILE A 107 -24.73 4.06 1.96
CA ILE A 107 -23.51 3.37 2.42
C ILE A 107 -22.53 3.13 1.27
N LYS A 108 -23.04 2.80 0.08
CA LYS A 108 -22.22 2.60 -1.12
C LYS A 108 -21.58 3.92 -1.55
N ASN A 109 -22.35 5.00 -1.60
CA ASN A 109 -21.88 6.33 -1.98
C ASN A 109 -20.82 6.87 -1.01
N VAL A 110 -21.02 6.69 0.30
CA VAL A 110 -20.01 7.06 1.32
C VAL A 110 -18.70 6.31 1.10
N ARG A 111 -18.76 4.99 0.82
CA ARG A 111 -17.57 4.19 0.53
C ARG A 111 -16.85 4.63 -0.74
N GLU A 112 -17.59 4.89 -1.81
CA GLU A 112 -16.99 5.35 -3.07
C GLU A 112 -16.30 6.70 -2.88
N ASN A 113 -16.90 7.64 -2.15
CA ASN A 113 -16.28 8.93 -1.85
C ASN A 113 -15.01 8.82 -0.97
N GLU A 114 -15.02 7.95 0.04
CA GLU A 114 -13.82 7.69 0.85
C GLU A 114 -12.68 7.10 0.02
N LEU A 115 -12.99 6.17 -0.90
CA LEU A 115 -12.01 5.58 -1.80
C LEU A 115 -11.42 6.63 -2.75
N MET A 116 -12.25 7.47 -3.35
CA MET A 116 -11.81 8.56 -4.22
C MET A 116 -10.92 9.57 -3.47
N LYS A 117 -11.29 9.93 -2.23
CA LYS A 117 -10.49 10.84 -1.40
C LYS A 117 -9.11 10.26 -1.09
N ARG A 118 -9.04 8.98 -0.73
CA ARG A 118 -7.78 8.27 -0.49
C ARG A 118 -6.94 8.11 -1.77
N GLU A 119 -7.58 7.88 -2.92
CA GLU A 119 -6.88 7.79 -4.19
C GLU A 119 -6.23 9.13 -4.58
N LYS A 120 -6.95 10.23 -4.40
CA LYS A 120 -6.41 11.58 -4.61
C LYS A 120 -5.20 11.87 -3.73
N GLU A 121 -5.28 11.54 -2.44
CA GLU A 121 -4.16 11.69 -1.50
C GLU A 121 -2.93 10.88 -1.93
N ARG A 122 -3.13 9.63 -2.38
CA ARG A 122 -2.04 8.80 -2.93
C ARG A 122 -1.43 9.40 -4.20
N GLU A 123 -2.25 9.99 -5.07
CA GLU A 123 -1.77 10.62 -6.29
C GLU A 123 -0.93 11.87 -5.99
N GLU A 124 -1.36 12.66 -5.00
CA GLU A 124 -0.61 13.81 -4.48
C GLU A 124 0.72 13.37 -3.83
N GLU A 125 0.72 12.29 -3.06
CA GLU A 125 1.94 11.72 -2.47
C GLU A 125 2.92 11.23 -3.54
N LYS A 126 2.43 10.56 -4.60
CA LYS A 126 3.26 10.16 -5.75
C LYS A 126 3.86 11.37 -6.46
N LYS A 127 3.07 12.43 -6.67
CA LYS A 127 3.55 13.70 -7.25
C LYS A 127 4.62 14.34 -6.37
N HIS A 128 4.44 14.33 -5.05
CA HIS A 128 5.44 14.83 -4.10
C HIS A 128 6.73 14.01 -4.15
N ARG A 129 6.63 12.67 -4.13
CA ARG A 129 7.79 11.77 -4.25
C ARG A 129 8.56 12.00 -5.55
N ALA A 130 7.86 12.14 -6.68
CA ALA A 130 8.49 12.42 -7.97
C ALA A 130 9.26 13.76 -7.96
N LYS A 131 8.67 14.81 -7.38
CA LYS A 131 9.36 16.11 -7.19
C LYS A 131 10.61 15.97 -6.33
N MET A 132 10.54 15.24 -5.22
CA MET A 132 11.70 15.00 -4.35
C MET A 132 12.83 14.26 -5.06
N MET A 133 12.50 13.28 -5.91
CA MET A 133 13.51 12.56 -6.70
C MET A 133 14.18 13.47 -7.73
N ALA A 134 13.42 14.31 -8.42
CA ALA A 134 13.97 15.28 -9.38
C ALA A 134 14.90 16.30 -8.70
N ILE A 135 14.55 16.78 -7.50
CA ILE A 135 15.41 17.69 -6.73
C ILE A 135 16.73 17.01 -6.37
N LYS A 136 16.70 15.78 -5.86
CA LYS A 136 17.91 15.02 -5.52
C LYS A 136 18.80 14.76 -6.74
N GLU A 137 18.20 14.46 -7.89
CA GLU A 137 18.94 14.24 -9.13
C GLU A 137 19.64 15.53 -9.58
N ASN A 138 18.95 16.67 -9.56
CA ASN A 138 19.55 17.97 -9.88
C ASN A 138 20.70 18.31 -8.93
N GLU A 139 20.53 18.07 -7.63
CA GLU A 139 21.58 18.29 -6.62
C GLU A 139 22.82 17.43 -6.90
N LEU A 140 22.65 16.15 -7.24
CA LEU A 140 23.74 15.26 -7.62
C LEU A 140 24.45 15.73 -8.90
N GLN A 141 23.70 16.21 -9.90
CA GLN A 141 24.29 16.76 -11.12
C GLN A 141 25.12 18.03 -10.84
N ILE A 142 24.63 18.92 -9.98
CA ILE A 142 25.37 20.12 -9.56
C ILE A 142 26.66 19.72 -8.84
N GLN A 143 26.59 18.80 -7.88
CA GLN A 143 27.78 18.32 -7.17
C GLN A 143 28.79 17.67 -8.10
N ALA A 144 28.34 16.86 -9.07
CA ALA A 144 29.23 16.24 -10.05
C ALA A 144 29.95 17.28 -10.91
N LYS A 145 29.22 18.27 -11.43
CA LYS A 145 29.81 19.36 -12.22
C LYS A 145 30.81 20.18 -11.43
N MET A 146 30.51 20.51 -10.17
CA MET A 146 31.46 21.24 -9.32
C MET A 146 32.75 20.45 -9.10
N LYS A 147 32.65 19.15 -8.77
CA LYS A 147 33.84 18.30 -8.60
C LYS A 147 34.66 18.16 -9.88
N GLU A 148 33.99 18.10 -11.03
CA GLU A 148 34.68 18.04 -12.33
C GLU A 148 35.46 19.32 -12.62
N GLN A 149 34.86 20.49 -12.40
CA GLN A 149 35.55 21.78 -12.54
C GLN A 149 36.75 21.91 -11.59
N GLU A 150 36.60 21.45 -10.34
CA GLU A 150 37.70 21.44 -9.37
C GLU A 150 38.85 20.54 -9.83
N LEU A 151 38.54 19.34 -10.32
CA LEU A 151 39.55 18.43 -10.88
C LEU A 151 40.23 19.00 -12.13
N GLN A 152 39.50 19.68 -12.99
CA GLN A 152 40.07 20.36 -14.16
C GLN A 152 41.03 21.48 -13.74
N ALA A 153 40.66 22.30 -12.75
CA ALA A 153 41.52 23.34 -12.20
C ALA A 153 42.80 22.75 -11.60
N GLN A 154 42.68 21.67 -10.81
CA GLN A 154 43.84 20.97 -10.25
C GLN A 154 44.76 20.38 -11.33
N ARG A 155 44.20 19.81 -12.42
CA ARG A 155 45.00 19.30 -13.55
C ARG A 155 45.76 20.42 -14.24
N TYR A 156 45.12 21.55 -14.49
CA TYR A 156 45.75 22.71 -15.14
C TYR A 156 46.91 23.26 -14.30
N ILE A 157 46.72 23.41 -12.99
CA ILE A 157 47.77 23.87 -12.06
C ILE A 157 48.98 22.92 -12.13
N LYS A 158 48.75 21.60 -12.03
CA LYS A 158 49.83 20.60 -12.11
C LYS A 158 50.56 20.63 -13.45
N GLU A 159 49.84 20.84 -14.55
CA GLU A 159 50.46 20.95 -15.89
C GLU A 159 51.38 22.18 -15.97
N MET A 160 50.95 23.31 -15.42
CA MET A 160 51.76 24.52 -15.36
C MET A 160 53.01 24.35 -14.47
N GLU A 161 52.89 23.63 -13.35
CA GLU A 161 54.04 23.29 -12.50
C GLU A 161 55.06 22.40 -13.21
N ILE A 162 54.60 21.40 -13.96
CA ILE A 162 55.47 20.52 -14.76
C ILE A 162 56.21 21.35 -15.83
N LYS A 163 55.48 22.16 -16.61
CA LYS A 163 56.08 23.04 -17.63
C LYS A 163 57.05 24.08 -17.05
N ALA A 164 56.83 24.53 -15.82
CA ALA A 164 57.76 25.42 -15.14
C ALA A 164 59.06 24.68 -14.78
N LYS A 165 58.97 23.46 -14.23
CA LYS A 165 60.13 22.62 -13.91
C LYS A 165 60.94 22.24 -15.14
N GLU A 166 60.29 21.91 -16.26
CA GLU A 166 60.96 21.60 -17.53
C GLU A 166 61.79 22.80 -18.04
N ARG A 167 61.25 24.02 -17.95
CA ARG A 167 61.97 25.25 -18.35
C ARG A 167 63.17 25.55 -17.45
N GLU A 168 63.09 25.28 -16.15
CA GLU A 168 64.24 25.44 -15.26
C GLU A 168 65.34 24.42 -15.59
N MET A 169 64.97 23.15 -15.84
CA MET A 169 65.91 22.11 -16.28
C MET A 169 66.62 22.45 -17.61
N GLU A 170 65.93 23.09 -18.55
CA GLU A 170 66.49 23.50 -19.84
C GLU A 170 67.51 24.65 -19.71
N LYS A 171 67.27 25.61 -18.79
CA LYS A 171 68.22 26.69 -18.47
C LYS A 171 69.49 26.16 -17.80
N ASP A 172 69.35 25.23 -16.85
CA ASP A 172 70.48 24.63 -16.13
C ASP A 172 71.37 23.75 -17.06
N GLY A 173 70.79 23.22 -18.14
CA GLY A 173 71.53 22.47 -19.17
C GLY A 173 72.42 23.34 -20.07
N GLN A 174 72.08 24.61 -20.29
CA GLN A 174 72.86 25.51 -21.17
C GLN A 174 74.04 26.21 -20.47
N GLY A 175 74.10 26.19 -19.13
CA GLY A 175 75.15 26.86 -18.34
C GLY A 175 76.51 26.12 -18.26
N LYS A 176 76.60 24.86 -18.71
CA LYS A 176 77.80 24.02 -18.54
C LYS A 176 78.80 24.01 -19.72
N GLY A 177 78.66 24.93 -20.69
CA GLY A 177 79.43 24.93 -21.94
C GLY A 177 80.43 26.07 -22.18
N LYS A 178 80.79 26.88 -21.17
CA LYS A 178 81.74 28.00 -21.34
C LYS A 178 82.78 28.02 -20.23
N GLY A 179 83.95 27.46 -20.52
CA GLY A 179 85.13 27.32 -19.65
C GLY A 179 85.67 25.92 -19.91
N ASP A 180 86.70 25.69 -20.70
CA ASP A 180 88.02 26.32 -20.61
C ASP A 180 88.68 26.42 -21.98
N GLY A 181 89.01 27.65 -22.39
CA GLY A 181 89.91 27.91 -23.52
C GLY A 181 91.18 28.58 -22.98
N TYR A 182 92.03 27.81 -22.30
CA TYR A 182 93.38 28.28 -21.95
C TYR A 182 94.32 28.00 -23.10
N ALA A 183 94.94 29.09 -23.56
CA ALA A 183 95.92 29.18 -24.62
C ALA A 183 97.17 28.34 -24.33
N ASN A 184 97.72 27.74 -25.39
CA ASN A 184 99.11 27.26 -25.40
C ASN A 184 99.85 27.98 -26.53
N THR A 185 100.82 28.80 -26.12
CA THR A 185 101.98 29.27 -26.90
C THR A 185 103.02 28.16 -27.04
#